data_AF-A0A919HRA5-F1
#
_entry.id   AF-A0A919HRA5-F1
#
_cell.length_a   1.000
_cell.length_b   1.000
_cell.length_c   1.000
_cell.angle_alpha   90.00
_cell.angle_beta   90.00
_cell.angle_gamma   90.00
#
_symmetry.space_group_name_H-M   'P 1'
#
loop_
_entity.id
_entity.type
_entity.pdbx_description
1 polymer ?
#
loop_
_entity_poly.entity_id
_entity_poly.type
_entity_poly.pdbx_seq_one_letter_code
_entity_poly.pdbx_strand_id
1 'polypeptide(L)' 'MNCRPNGKARYTALLDSGLQIPQEAAFRSGGKQGLHSEHLGPLLAEMQYLQRSHPGLQW' A
#
# COMPACT_ATOMS: atom_id res chain seq x y z
N MET A 1 -12.57 -10.23 9.75
CA MET A 1 -12.51 -9.19 8.70
C MET A 1 -11.86 -9.78 7.45
N ASN A 2 -12.67 -10.33 6.55
CA ASN A 2 -12.22 -11.04 5.35
C ASN A 2 -12.58 -10.19 4.12
N CYS A 3 -11.69 -9.27 3.71
CA CYS A 3 -11.90 -8.44 2.53
C CYS A 3 -11.05 -8.98 1.37
N ARG A 4 -11.52 -10.03 0.71
CA ARG A 4 -11.21 -10.25 -0.71
C ARG A 4 -12.53 -10.41 -1.45
N PRO A 5 -13.18 -9.32 -1.90
CA PRO A 5 -14.26 -9.47 -2.85
C PRO A 5 -13.67 -10.00 -4.16
N ASN A 6 -14.42 -10.89 -4.81
CA ASN A 6 -14.09 -11.63 -6.03
C ASN A 6 -13.25 -10.79 -7.01
N GLY A 7 -12.07 -11.28 -7.40
CA GLY A 7 -11.01 -10.51 -8.05
C GLY A 7 -11.31 -9.95 -9.44
N LYS A 8 -12.45 -10.30 -10.03
CA LYS A 8 -12.82 -9.94 -11.41
C LYS A 8 -13.56 -8.60 -11.52
N ALA A 9 -14.33 -8.20 -10.51
CA ALA A 9 -15.17 -6.99 -10.58
C ALA A 9 -14.41 -5.66 -10.49
N ARG A 10 -13.12 -5.69 -10.08
CA ARG A 10 -12.32 -4.50 -9.78
C ARG A 10 -11.55 -3.92 -10.98
N TYR A 11 -11.42 -4.69 -12.06
CA TYR A 11 -10.60 -4.31 -13.22
C TYR A 11 -11.44 -3.96 -14.46
N THR A 12 -12.74 -3.74 -14.31
CA THR A 12 -13.65 -3.41 -15.43
C THR A 12 -13.18 -2.18 -16.19
N ALA A 13 -12.78 -1.12 -15.49
CA ALA A 13 -12.26 0.10 -16.10
C ALA A 13 -10.97 -0.11 -16.95
N LEU A 14 -10.16 -1.13 -16.65
CA LEU A 14 -9.00 -1.48 -17.48
C LEU A 14 -9.43 -2.12 -18.80
N LEU A 15 -10.46 -2.98 -18.74
CA LEU A 15 -11.02 -3.61 -19.94
C LEU A 15 -11.75 -2.58 -20.82
N ASP A 16 -12.49 -1.65 -20.20
CA ASP A 16 -13.21 -0.59 -20.91
C ASP A 16 -12.26 0.38 -21.64
N SER A 17 -11.02 0.53 -21.15
CA SER A 17 -9.97 1.34 -21.78
C SER A 17 -9.10 0.54 -22.78
N GLY A 18 -9.43 -0.73 -23.06
CA GLY A 18 -8.69 -1.59 -23.97
C GLY A 18 -7.33 -2.08 -23.45
N LEU A 19 -7.06 -1.90 -22.15
CA LEU A 19 -5.84 -2.38 -21.50
C LEU A 19 -5.97 -3.83 -21.05
N GLN A 20 -4.86 -4.56 -21.12
CA GLN A 20 -4.79 -5.96 -20.74
C GLN A 20 -4.48 -6.12 -19.25
N ILE A 21 -5.15 -7.08 -18.61
CA ILE A 21 -4.87 -7.44 -17.23
C ILE A 21 -3.60 -8.30 -17.21
N PRO A 22 -2.58 -7.96 -16.39
CA PRO A 22 -1.40 -8.81 -16.24
C PRO A 22 -1.77 -10.23 -15.84
N GLN A 23 -1.19 -11.22 -16.52
CA GLN A 23 -1.45 -12.64 -16.24
C GLN A 23 -0.76 -13.14 -14.96
N GLU A 24 0.27 -12.41 -14.50
CA GLU A 24 0.98 -12.72 -13.27
C GLU A 24 0.12 -12.45 -12.04
N ALA A 25 0.04 -13.43 -11.14
CA ALA A 25 -0.70 -13.30 -9.91
C ALA A 25 0.04 -12.37 -8.94
N ALA A 26 -0.68 -11.42 -8.31
CA ALA A 26 -0.11 -10.59 -7.26
C ALA A 26 0.35 -11.44 -6.07
N PHE A 27 1.67 -11.58 -5.91
CA PHE A 27 2.29 -12.45 -4.89
C PHE A 27 2.91 -11.69 -3.72
N ARG A 28 3.17 -10.39 -3.85
CA ARG A 28 3.77 -9.57 -2.79
C ARG A 28 2.81 -9.43 -1.61
N SER A 29 3.28 -9.81 -0.43
CA SER A 29 2.54 -9.78 0.84
C SER A 29 3.49 -9.46 1.99
N GLY A 30 2.97 -9.33 3.23
CA GLY A 30 3.80 -9.07 4.42
C GLY A 30 3.62 -7.69 5.06
N GLY A 31 3.07 -6.71 4.33
CA GLY A 31 2.87 -5.35 4.88
C GLY A 31 1.96 -5.30 6.12
N LYS A 32 1.02 -6.24 6.28
CA LYS A 32 0.17 -6.34 7.48
C LYS A 32 0.88 -6.96 8.69
N GLN A 33 2.02 -7.62 8.47
CA GLN A 33 2.86 -8.25 9.50
C GLN A 33 4.06 -7.37 9.86
N GLY A 34 4.11 -6.12 9.39
CA GLY A 34 5.26 -5.24 9.58
C GLY A 34 6.43 -5.52 8.62
N LEU A 35 6.30 -6.44 7.67
CA LEU A 35 7.30 -6.75 6.66
C LEU A 35 7.07 -5.86 5.44
N HIS A 36 7.55 -4.62 5.52
CA HIS A 36 7.43 -3.63 4.47
C HIS A 36 8.62 -3.67 3.51
N SER A 37 8.44 -3.09 2.33
CA SER A 37 9.55 -2.85 1.42
C SER A 37 10.50 -1.78 1.97
N GLU A 38 11.66 -1.67 1.33
CA GLU A 38 12.70 -0.67 1.60
C GLU A 38 12.19 0.78 1.56
N HIS A 39 11.06 1.02 0.89
CA HIS A 39 10.47 2.35 0.75
C HIS A 39 9.83 2.88 2.04
N LEU A 40 9.35 2.02 2.94
CA LEU A 40 8.63 2.53 4.12
C LEU A 40 9.55 3.25 5.11
N GLY A 41 10.80 2.80 5.25
CA GLY A 41 11.76 3.39 6.19
C GLY A 41 11.98 4.90 5.95
N PRO A 42 12.40 5.31 4.74
CA PRO A 42 12.58 6.71 4.40
C PRO A 42 11.30 7.53 4.51
N LEU A 43 10.16 6.98 4.07
CA LEU A 43 8.86 7.67 4.18
C LEU A 43 8.53 8.03 5.62
N LEU A 44 8.70 7.09 6.56
CA LEU A 44 8.45 7.34 7.97
C LEU A 44 9.48 8.28 8.59
N ALA A 45 10.73 8.24 8.14
CA ALA A 45 11.77 9.16 8.62
C ALA A 45 11.39 10.61 8.31
N GLU A 46 10.97 10.90 7.08
CA GLU A 46 10.52 12.23 6.66
C GLU A 46 9.23 12.64 7.38
N MET A 47 8.21 11.76 7.40
CA MET A 47 6.91 12.07 7.99
C MET A 47 6.98 12.32 9.50
N GLN A 48 7.83 11.57 10.21
CA GLN A 48 7.88 11.59 11.68
C GLN A 48 9.02 12.47 12.22
N TYR A 49 9.79 13.14 11.36
CA TYR A 49 10.93 13.95 11.78
C TYR A 49 10.55 14.98 12.86
N LEU A 50 9.55 15.82 12.58
CA LEU A 50 9.13 16.89 13.50
C LEU A 50 8.61 16.33 14.83
N GLN A 51 7.78 15.29 14.77
CA GLN A 51 7.17 14.66 15.94
C GLN A 51 8.18 13.92 16.82
N ARG A 52 9.23 13.32 16.22
CA ARG A 52 10.32 12.66 16.96
C ARG A 52 11.30 13.67 17.56
N SER A 53 11.50 14.80 16.89
CA SER A 53 12.40 15.87 17.36
C SER A 53 11.77 16.68 18.50
N HIS A 54 10.44 16.88 18.48
CA HIS A 54 9.70 17.64 19.48
C HIS A 54 8.49 16.87 20.02
N PRO A 55 8.71 15.87 20.90
CA PRO A 55 7.64 15.05 21.42
C PRO A 55 6.74 15.82 22.40
N GLY A 56 5.43 15.60 22.32
CA GLY A 56 4.44 16.10 23.30
C GLY A 56 3.89 17.51 23.04
N LEU A 57 4.32 18.17 21.95
CA LEU A 57 3.77 19.46 21.54
C LEU A 57 2.38 19.31 20.91
N GLN A 58 1.56 20.35 21.04
CA GLN A 58 0.26 20.45 20.38
C GLN A 58 0.43 21.33 19.12
N TRP A 59 -0.08 20.84 18.00
CA TRP A 59 -0.04 21.51 16.69
C TRP A 59 -1.44 21.49 16.07
#